data_AF-A0A6I6J6H5-F1
#
_entry.id   AF-A0A6I6J6H5-F1
#
_cell.length_a   1.000
_cell.length_b   1.000
_cell.length_c   1.000
_cell.angle_alpha   90.00
_cell.angle_beta   90.00
_cell.angle_gamma   90.00
#
_symmetry.space_group_name_H-M   'P 1'
#
loop_
_entity.id
_entity.type
_entity.pdbx_description
1 polymer ?
#
loop_
_entity_poly.entity_id
_entity_poly.type
_entity_poly.pdbx_seq_one_letter_code
_entity_poly.pdbx_strand_id
1 'polypeptide(L)'
;MRILILLASAALLVSDPGLALAKQKTCPPGLAKKQNGCLPPGQAKKIYGTGDYIDSDYQQIRLPGRHGLDPDETYYRVGDYVYRVDRDTRKVLDLIGAVSQILN
;
A
#
# COMPACT_ATOMS: atom_id res chain seq x y z
N MET A 1 -12.71 -60.52 6.42
CA MET A 1 -12.13 -60.57 7.77
C MET A 1 -11.93 -59.14 8.23
N ARG A 2 -12.77 -58.69 9.16
CA ARG A 2 -12.82 -57.32 9.69
C ARG A 2 -11.73 -57.17 10.75
N ILE A 3 -10.82 -56.22 10.59
CA ILE A 3 -9.97 -55.77 11.71
C ILE A 3 -10.17 -54.27 11.85
N LEU A 4 -11.01 -53.93 12.85
CA LEU A 4 -11.07 -52.62 13.49
C LEU A 4 -9.75 -52.39 14.22
N ILE A 5 -9.13 -51.23 14.03
CA ILE A 5 -8.28 -50.61 15.05
C ILE A 5 -8.74 -49.17 15.24
N LEU A 6 -9.40 -48.96 16.38
CA LEU A 6 -9.70 -47.67 16.98
C LEU A 6 -8.43 -47.16 17.66
N LEU A 7 -7.91 -46.00 17.25
CA LEU A 7 -7.07 -45.17 18.11
C LEU A 7 -7.49 -43.71 17.93
N ALA A 8 -8.10 -43.19 18.98
CA ALA A 8 -8.37 -41.78 19.20
C ALA A 8 -7.04 -41.02 19.32
N SER A 9 -6.95 -39.85 18.69
CA SER A 9 -5.99 -38.80 19.08
C SER A 9 -6.51 -37.44 18.63
N ALA A 10 -6.76 -36.61 19.63
CA ALA A 10 -7.12 -35.21 19.52
C ALA A 10 -5.96 -34.39 18.93
N ALA A 11 -6.31 -33.36 18.15
CA ALA A 11 -5.64 -32.05 18.20
C ALA A 11 -6.44 -31.06 17.34
N LEU A 12 -7.01 -30.06 17.99
CA LEU A 12 -7.47 -28.83 17.37
C LEU A 12 -6.27 -28.16 16.69
N LEU A 13 -6.30 -28.05 15.36
CA LEU A 13 -5.52 -27.06 14.64
C LEU A 13 -6.52 -26.14 13.94
N VAL A 14 -6.95 -25.12 14.67
CA VAL A 14 -7.54 -23.92 14.07
C VAL A 14 -6.41 -23.30 13.25
N SER A 15 -6.47 -23.50 11.94
CA SER A 15 -5.64 -22.76 10.99
C SER A 15 -6.17 -21.33 10.93
N ASP A 16 -5.63 -20.46 11.79
CA ASP A 16 -5.68 -19.00 11.65
C ASP A 16 -4.85 -18.63 10.41
N PRO A 17 -5.45 -18.23 9.27
CA PRO A 17 -4.67 -17.69 8.18
C PRO A 17 -4.29 -16.27 8.60
N GLY A 18 -3.06 -16.16 9.08
CA GLY A 18 -2.17 -15.04 8.82
C GLY A 18 -2.69 -13.69 9.32
N LEU A 19 -2.11 -13.25 10.44
CA LEU A 19 -1.91 -11.85 10.71
C LEU A 19 -1.20 -11.23 9.48
N ALA A 20 -1.99 -10.63 8.60
CA ALA A 20 -1.49 -9.78 7.53
C ALA A 20 -0.69 -8.67 8.21
N LEU A 21 0.64 -8.80 8.18
CA LEU A 21 1.54 -7.75 8.60
C LEU A 21 1.40 -6.64 7.56
N ALA A 22 0.37 -5.81 7.73
CA ALA A 22 0.29 -4.50 7.11
C ALA A 22 1.60 -3.82 7.49
N LYS A 23 2.53 -3.76 6.52
CA LYS A 23 3.81 -3.08 6.57
C LYS A 23 3.56 -1.74 7.26
N GLN A 24 3.84 -1.66 8.56
CA GLN A 24 3.67 -0.43 9.31
C GLN A 24 4.58 0.57 8.62
N LYS A 25 3.98 1.46 7.82
CA LYS A 25 4.67 2.61 7.24
C LYS A 25 5.15 3.40 8.45
N THR A 26 6.37 3.12 8.93
CA THR A 26 7.00 3.86 10.01
C THR A 26 7.19 5.26 9.49
N CYS A 27 6.23 6.13 9.77
CA CYS A 27 6.31 7.52 9.41
C CYS A 27 7.56 8.13 10.06
N PRO A 28 8.29 9.01 9.37
CA PRO A 28 9.40 9.74 9.98
C PRO A 28 8.99 10.39 11.30
N PRO A 29 9.88 10.44 12.31
CA PRO A 29 9.60 11.10 13.58
C PRO A 29 9.15 12.55 13.34
N GLY A 30 7.98 12.92 13.88
CA GLY A 30 7.32 14.22 13.64
C GLY A 30 6.08 14.15 12.73
N LEU A 31 5.96 13.10 11.91
CA LEU A 31 4.87 12.93 10.92
C LEU A 31 3.80 11.94 11.37
N ALA A 32 4.15 10.99 12.25
CA ALA A 32 3.24 9.95 12.75
C ALA A 32 2.00 10.49 13.49
N LYS A 33 2.11 11.63 14.18
CA LYS A 33 1.03 12.19 15.02
C LYS A 33 -0.14 12.77 14.23
N LYS A 34 0.02 13.02 12.93
CA LYS A 34 -0.99 13.75 12.15
C LYS A 34 -2.02 12.86 11.47
N GLN A 35 -1.94 11.53 11.65
CA GLN A 35 -2.91 10.54 11.15
C GLN A 35 -3.19 10.69 9.64
N ASN A 36 -2.30 11.36 8.91
CA ASN A 36 -2.48 11.80 7.54
C ASN A 36 -1.63 10.98 6.56
N GLY A 37 -1.18 9.78 6.95
CA GLY A 37 -0.39 8.90 6.10
C GLY A 37 1.07 9.32 5.93
N CYS A 38 1.70 9.86 6.98
CA CYS A 38 3.08 10.34 6.94
C CYS A 38 3.29 11.52 5.95
N LEU A 39 2.39 12.50 5.93
CA LEU A 39 2.51 13.66 5.04
C LEU A 39 2.93 14.94 5.77
N PRO A 40 3.76 15.81 5.17
CA PRO A 40 4.05 17.14 5.69
C PRO A 40 2.79 17.97 5.97
N PRO A 41 2.74 18.70 7.08
CA PRO A 41 1.60 19.56 7.39
C PRO A 41 1.52 20.72 6.37
N GLY A 42 0.33 20.90 5.78
CA GLY A 42 0.06 21.92 4.75
C GLY A 42 -0.35 21.34 3.40
N GLN A 43 0.16 20.15 3.07
CA GLN A 43 -0.12 19.49 1.79
C GLN A 43 -1.28 18.46 1.87
N ALA A 44 -1.79 18.15 3.07
CA ALA A 44 -2.85 17.14 3.27
C ALA A 44 -4.24 17.54 2.72
N LYS A 45 -4.48 18.83 2.43
CA LYS A 45 -5.78 19.34 1.96
C LYS A 45 -6.07 19.12 0.47
N LYS A 46 -5.11 18.61 -0.31
CA LYS A 46 -5.21 18.48 -1.79
C LYS A 46 -4.88 17.06 -2.28
N ILE A 47 -5.07 16.04 -1.44
CA ILE A 47 -4.74 14.66 -1.79
C ILE A 47 -5.96 13.90 -2.28
N TYR A 48 -5.75 13.05 -3.28
CA TYR A 48 -6.71 12.00 -3.62
C TYR A 48 -6.68 10.91 -2.56
N GLY A 49 -7.86 10.47 -2.13
CA GLY A 49 -8.05 9.31 -1.25
C GLY A 49 -8.04 8.00 -2.02
N THR A 50 -7.81 6.89 -1.31
CA THR A 50 -8.02 5.56 -1.88
C THR A 50 -9.46 5.41 -2.36
N GLY A 51 -9.63 4.96 -3.59
CA GLY A 51 -10.93 4.83 -4.23
C GLY A 51 -11.28 5.96 -5.19
N ASP A 52 -10.62 7.11 -5.08
CA ASP A 52 -10.77 8.22 -6.02
C ASP A 52 -10.17 7.86 -7.38
N TYR A 53 -10.48 8.67 -8.40
CA TYR A 53 -9.95 8.51 -9.75
C TYR A 53 -9.14 9.75 -10.13
N ILE A 54 -7.95 9.52 -10.67
CA ILE A 54 -7.09 10.60 -11.18
C ILE A 54 -7.28 10.67 -12.70
N ASP A 55 -8.06 11.64 -13.14
CA ASP A 55 -8.42 11.81 -14.55
C ASP A 55 -7.49 12.78 -15.31
N SER A 56 -6.83 13.70 -14.59
CA SER A 56 -6.09 14.84 -15.14
C SER A 56 -4.88 15.25 -14.26
N ASP A 57 -4.02 16.10 -14.80
CA ASP A 57 -2.87 16.73 -14.11
C ASP A 57 -1.88 15.78 -13.44
N TYR A 58 -1.65 14.61 -14.05
CA TYR A 58 -0.70 13.61 -13.56
C TYR A 58 0.46 13.36 -14.52
N GLN A 59 1.59 12.94 -13.96
CA GLN A 59 2.75 12.43 -14.68
C GLN A 59 2.98 10.97 -14.30
N GLN A 60 2.91 10.05 -15.27
CA GLN A 60 3.20 8.65 -14.99
C GLN A 60 4.71 8.43 -14.82
N ILE A 61 5.11 7.80 -13.72
CA ILE A 61 6.50 7.41 -13.47
C ILE A 61 6.80 6.18 -14.33
N ARG A 62 7.60 6.37 -15.38
CA ARG A 62 7.92 5.33 -16.37
C ARG A 62 8.87 4.26 -15.85
N LEU A 63 9.74 4.61 -14.90
CA LEU A 63 10.78 3.71 -14.37
C LEU A 63 10.69 3.63 -12.84
N PRO A 64 9.63 3.01 -12.27
CA PRO A 64 9.42 2.97 -10.82
C PRO A 64 10.60 2.35 -10.05
N GLY A 65 11.21 1.31 -10.62
CA GLY A 65 12.33 0.59 -10.00
C GLY A 65 13.57 1.46 -9.70
N ARG A 66 13.79 2.57 -10.43
CA ARG A 66 14.90 3.50 -10.13
C ARG A 66 14.71 4.24 -8.80
N HIS A 67 13.48 4.25 -8.29
CA HIS A 67 13.07 4.96 -7.08
C HIS A 67 12.71 3.99 -5.94
N GLY A 68 13.09 2.71 -6.05
CA GLY A 68 12.74 1.67 -5.07
C GLY A 68 11.23 1.34 -5.04
N LEU A 69 10.49 1.71 -6.09
CA LEU A 69 9.09 1.34 -6.28
C LEU A 69 9.00 0.04 -7.08
N ASP A 70 7.86 -0.64 -6.96
CA ASP A 70 7.60 -1.90 -7.66
C ASP A 70 7.48 -1.64 -9.19
N PRO A 71 8.30 -2.26 -10.04
CA PRO A 71 8.25 -2.04 -11.49
C PRO A 71 6.96 -2.57 -12.15
N ASP A 72 6.24 -3.49 -11.52
CA ASP A 72 5.02 -4.09 -12.09
C ASP A 72 3.76 -3.24 -11.82
N GLU A 73 3.87 -2.28 -10.90
CA GLU A 73 2.79 -1.40 -10.47
C GLU A 73 2.78 -0.06 -11.23
N THR A 74 1.62 0.61 -11.27
CA THR A 74 1.48 1.90 -11.96
C THR A 74 1.46 3.05 -10.96
N TYR A 75 2.34 4.03 -11.16
CA TYR A 75 2.47 5.18 -10.27
C TYR A 75 2.30 6.50 -10.99
N TYR A 76 1.46 7.36 -10.42
CA TYR A 76 1.22 8.72 -10.89
C TYR A 76 1.81 9.72 -9.90
N ARG A 77 2.58 10.66 -10.43
CA ARG A 77 2.92 11.89 -9.72
C ARG A 77 1.81 12.90 -9.97
N VAL A 78 1.23 13.43 -8.90
CA VAL A 78 0.31 14.57 -8.95
C VAL A 78 0.80 15.63 -7.97
N GLY A 79 1.23 16.76 -8.52
CA GLY A 79 1.90 17.81 -7.75
C GLY A 79 3.13 17.26 -6.99
N ASP A 80 3.04 17.30 -5.66
CA ASP A 80 4.10 16.90 -4.73
C ASP A 80 3.97 15.46 -4.24
N TYR A 81 3.05 14.67 -4.78
CA TYR A 81 2.76 13.32 -4.30
C TYR A 81 2.86 12.24 -5.37
N VAL A 82 3.16 11.04 -4.91
CA VAL A 82 3.15 9.82 -5.71
C VAL A 82 2.04 8.90 -5.23
N TYR A 83 1.18 8.50 -6.16
CA TYR A 83 0.06 7.58 -5.94
C TYR A 83 0.34 6.29 -6.68
N ARG A 84 0.01 5.15 -6.07
CA ARG A 84 -0.20 3.90 -6.82
C ARG A 84 -1.63 3.89 -7.32
N VAL A 85 -1.79 3.58 -8.58
CA VAL A 85 -3.09 3.56 -9.26
C VAL A 85 -3.29 2.24 -9.98
N ASP A 86 -4.56 1.87 -10.12
CA ASP A 86 -4.98 0.86 -11.07
C ASP A 86 -4.71 1.36 -12.49
N ARG A 87 -4.02 0.54 -13.31
CA ARG A 87 -3.55 0.95 -14.63
C ARG A 87 -4.70 1.25 -15.60
N ASP A 88 -5.78 0.47 -15.51
CA ASP A 88 -6.86 0.51 -16.50
C ASP A 88 -7.89 1.58 -16.15
N THR A 89 -8.19 1.73 -14.87
CA THR A 89 -9.25 2.63 -14.38
C THR A 89 -8.72 3.95 -13.86
N ARG A 90 -7.41 4.07 -13.58
CA ARG A 90 -6.78 5.23 -12.91
C ARG A 90 -7.29 5.46 -11.48
N LYS A 91 -7.87 4.43 -10.87
CA LYS A 91 -8.32 4.44 -9.49
C LYS A 91 -7.12 4.47 -8.54
N VAL A 92 -7.16 5.33 -7.54
CA VAL A 92 -6.13 5.40 -6.50
C VAL A 92 -6.25 4.17 -5.60
N LEU A 93 -5.17 3.41 -5.54
CA LEU A 93 -5.03 2.23 -4.70
C LEU A 93 -4.33 2.59 -3.38
N ASP A 94 -3.29 3.43 -3.44
CA ASP A 94 -2.54 3.85 -2.26
C ASP A 94 -1.81 5.18 -2.49
N LEU A 95 -1.61 5.93 -1.41
CA LEU A 95 -0.69 7.06 -1.37
C LEU A 95 0.69 6.56 -0.92
N ILE A 96 1.68 6.72 -1.81
CA ILE A 96 3.04 6.24 -1.56
C ILE A 96 3.82 7.24 -0.71
N GLY A 97 3.71 8.53 -1.03
CA GLY A 97 4.36 9.58 -0.26
C GLY A 97 4.68 10.81 -1.09
N ALA A 98 5.52 11.68 -0.53
CA ALA A 98 5.93 12.92 -1.17
C ALA A 98 7.03 12.67 -2.22
N VAL A 99 6.98 13.41 -3.31
CA VAL A 99 7.98 13.39 -4.40
C VAL A 99 9.39 13.63 -3.88
N SER A 100 9.58 14.56 -2.94
CA SER A 100 10.89 14.89 -2.36
C SER A 100 11.58 13.73 -1.64
N GLN A 101 10.83 12.69 -1.27
CA GLN A 101 11.36 11.49 -0.63
C GLN A 101 11.59 10.34 -1.61
N ILE A 102 10.92 10.36 -2.77
CA ILE A 102 10.84 9.22 -3.69
C ILE A 102 11.63 9.48 -4.98
N LEU A 103 11.51 10.67 -5.58
CA LEU A 103 12.06 10.99 -6.90
C LEU A 103 13.31 11.89 -6.81
N ASN A 104 14.25 11.54 -5.92
CA ASN A 104 15.52 12.24 -5.76
C ASN A 104 16.63 11.63 -6.64
#